data_AF-A0A2T4NU74-F1
#
_entry.id   AF-A0A2T4NU74-F1
#
_cell.length_a   1.000
_cell.length_b   1.000
_cell.length_c   1.000
_cell.angle_alpha   90.00
_cell.angle_beta   90.00
_cell.angle_gamma   90.00
#
_symmetry.space_group_name_H-M   'P 1'
#
loop_
_entity.id
_entity.type
_entity.pdbx_description
1 polymer ?
#
loop_
_entity_poly.entity_id
_entity_poly.type
_entity_poly.pdbx_seq_one_letter_code
_entity_poly.pdbx_strand_id
1 'polypeptide(L)'
;MKGKPSAGSAEHAPSPRGPVRRRLAISGSLILAAGLCAMPVHGASAADTVGPGQPVRSCESLTALRFPDGTTVTSASQTTTTPAICNVELLIPQNIHMRVSLPVDTWNGRFQGVGGGGFNGSVPDTQSAAKTGYAAAASDSGHTADSSDASWAWSPTGMNASLINDFLSRALHETTVKGKAVTQAFSGKSPTYSYWNGCSNGGREGLQEAQAQPRDYDGILAGAPARRRSRRTGSSPRRSGPRS
;
A
#
# COMPACT_ATOMS: atom_id res chain seq x y z
N MET A 1 -31.88 -51.56 -18.25
CA MET A 1 -32.95 -51.02 -19.11
C MET A 1 -32.88 -49.50 -19.07
N LYS A 2 -32.82 -48.85 -20.25
CA LYS A 2 -32.97 -47.41 -20.55
C LYS A 2 -31.91 -46.50 -19.91
N GLY A 3 -31.05 -45.77 -20.61
CA GLY A 3 -31.04 -45.29 -22.00
C GLY A 3 -30.64 -43.80 -21.95
N LYS A 4 -29.40 -43.49 -22.33
CA LYS A 4 -28.90 -42.10 -22.57
C LYS A 4 -29.43 -41.62 -23.94
N PRO A 5 -29.61 -40.32 -24.16
CA PRO A 5 -28.64 -39.54 -24.96
C PRO A 5 -28.41 -38.14 -24.35
N SER A 6 -27.24 -37.51 -24.30
CA SER A 6 -26.24 -37.09 -25.31
C SER A 6 -26.74 -36.13 -26.40
N ALA A 7 -25.97 -35.03 -26.49
CA ALA A 7 -25.70 -34.16 -27.63
C ALA A 7 -26.52 -32.86 -27.75
N GLY A 8 -25.78 -31.77 -27.97
CA GLY A 8 -26.32 -30.46 -28.34
C GLY A 8 -25.29 -29.33 -28.27
N SER A 9 -24.13 -29.49 -28.91
CA SER A 9 -23.28 -28.36 -29.28
C SER A 9 -24.05 -27.43 -30.23
N ALA A 10 -24.04 -26.13 -29.97
CA ALA A 10 -24.46 -25.13 -30.95
C ALA A 10 -23.29 -24.18 -31.21
N GLU A 11 -22.66 -24.40 -32.37
CA GLU A 11 -21.68 -23.53 -32.98
C GLU A 11 -22.39 -22.52 -33.90
N HIS A 12 -21.80 -21.32 -33.97
CA HIS A 12 -21.80 -20.35 -35.08
C HIS A 12 -23.11 -19.83 -35.69
N ALA A 13 -23.35 -18.52 -35.48
CA ALA A 13 -23.93 -17.65 -36.50
C ALA A 13 -23.14 -16.32 -36.57
N PRO A 14 -22.52 -15.99 -37.72
CA PRO A 14 -21.85 -14.70 -37.92
C PRO A 14 -22.87 -13.60 -38.26
N SER A 15 -22.66 -12.42 -37.71
CA SER A 15 -23.48 -11.22 -37.97
C SER A 15 -23.27 -10.70 -39.40
N PRO A 16 -24.32 -10.25 -40.11
CA PRO A 16 -24.23 -9.84 -41.51
C PRO A 16 -23.50 -8.50 -41.68
N ARG A 17 -22.57 -8.47 -42.65
CA ARG A 17 -21.86 -7.29 -43.11
C ARG A 17 -22.82 -6.36 -43.86
N GLY A 18 -22.96 -5.13 -43.39
CA GLY A 18 -23.71 -4.07 -44.08
C GLY A 18 -23.03 -3.63 -45.39
N PRO A 19 -23.78 -3.01 -46.33
CA PRO A 19 -23.33 -2.77 -47.69
C PRO A 19 -22.25 -1.69 -47.79
N VAL A 20 -21.20 -2.03 -48.54
CA VAL A 20 -20.15 -1.13 -49.03
C VAL A 20 -20.76 -0.17 -50.05
N ARG A 21 -20.78 1.13 -49.76
CA ARG A 21 -21.06 2.16 -50.77
C ARG A 21 -19.76 2.70 -51.36
N ARG A 22 -19.54 2.42 -52.64
CA ARG A 22 -18.47 2.97 -53.48
C ARG A 22 -18.80 4.41 -53.89
N ARG A 23 -17.79 5.27 -53.72
CA ARG A 23 -17.37 6.48 -54.46
C ARG A 23 -18.41 7.25 -55.30
N LEU A 24 -18.48 8.56 -55.05
CA LEU A 24 -18.51 9.54 -56.13
C LEU A 24 -17.66 10.76 -55.73
N ALA A 25 -16.58 10.99 -56.48
CA ALA A 25 -15.79 12.21 -56.42
C ALA A 25 -16.53 13.28 -57.22
N ILE A 26 -16.78 14.44 -56.60
CA ILE A 26 -17.22 15.65 -57.30
C ILE A 26 -16.17 16.70 -57.01
N SER A 27 -15.35 16.98 -58.03
CA SER A 27 -14.44 18.11 -58.08
C SER A 27 -15.28 19.38 -58.23
N GLY A 28 -15.25 20.25 -57.22
CA GLY A 28 -15.82 21.58 -57.25
C GLY A 28 -14.81 22.58 -56.70
N SER A 29 -14.04 23.21 -57.59
CA SER A 29 -13.20 24.35 -57.24
C SER A 29 -14.10 25.55 -56.96
N LEU A 30 -14.16 26.00 -55.71
CA LEU A 30 -14.68 27.30 -55.35
C LEU A 30 -13.58 28.09 -54.63
N ILE A 31 -13.04 29.06 -55.33
CA ILE A 31 -12.13 30.08 -54.81
C ILE A 31 -12.98 31.05 -53.99
N LEU A 32 -12.73 31.16 -52.68
CA LEU A 32 -13.27 32.27 -51.88
C LEU A 32 -12.28 32.73 -50.81
N ALA A 33 -11.83 33.97 -51.03
CA ALA A 33 -11.47 35.03 -50.09
C ALA A 33 -10.63 34.71 -48.84
N ALA A 34 -9.49 35.39 -48.79
CA ALA A 34 -8.62 35.56 -47.63
C ALA A 34 -9.38 36.07 -46.40
N GLY A 35 -9.25 35.33 -45.31
CA GLY A 35 -9.51 35.79 -43.94
C GLY A 35 -8.46 35.16 -43.04
N LEU A 36 -7.40 35.91 -42.74
CA LEU A 36 -6.36 35.50 -41.79
C LEU A 36 -6.95 35.58 -40.37
N CYS A 37 -7.70 34.57 -39.95
CA CYS A 37 -7.99 34.35 -38.54
C CYS A 37 -6.70 33.86 -37.88
N ALA A 38 -6.05 34.74 -37.11
CA ALA A 38 -5.03 34.34 -36.16
C ALA A 38 -5.66 33.40 -35.14
N MET A 39 -5.48 32.09 -35.35
CA MET A 39 -5.84 31.08 -34.37
C MET A 39 -4.95 31.31 -33.15
N PRO A 40 -5.51 31.42 -31.92
CA PRO A 40 -4.69 31.38 -30.73
C PRO A 40 -4.01 30.02 -30.71
N VAL A 41 -2.69 30.03 -30.88
CA VAL A 41 -1.82 28.88 -30.59
C VAL A 41 -2.00 28.61 -29.10
N HIS A 42 -2.93 27.71 -28.79
CA HIS A 42 -2.94 27.07 -27.48
C HIS A 42 -1.63 26.32 -27.42
N GLY A 43 -0.68 26.86 -26.65
CA GLY A 43 0.53 26.14 -26.30
C GLY A 43 0.10 24.80 -25.75
N ALA A 44 0.35 23.73 -26.50
CA ALA A 44 0.31 22.40 -25.97
C ALA A 44 1.34 22.40 -24.85
N SER A 45 0.87 22.48 -23.61
CA SER A 45 1.71 22.22 -22.45
C SER A 45 2.33 20.86 -22.72
N ALA A 46 3.67 20.83 -22.79
CA ALA A 46 4.39 19.59 -22.99
C ALA A 46 3.84 18.60 -21.95
N ALA A 47 3.21 17.53 -22.42
CA ALA A 47 2.95 16.40 -21.55
C ALA A 47 4.34 15.92 -21.14
N ASP A 48 4.79 16.31 -19.94
CA ASP A 48 6.04 15.86 -19.37
C ASP A 48 6.02 14.33 -19.43
N THR A 49 6.83 13.77 -20.31
CA THR A 49 6.99 12.34 -20.43
C THR A 49 7.63 11.88 -19.13
N VAL A 50 6.82 11.37 -18.21
CA VAL A 50 7.26 10.82 -16.92
C VAL A 50 8.33 9.76 -17.21
N GLY A 51 9.58 10.08 -16.86
CA GLY A 51 10.71 9.17 -17.04
C GLY A 51 10.52 7.88 -16.25
N PRO A 52 11.19 6.78 -16.63
CA PRO A 52 11.12 5.54 -15.87
C PRO A 52 11.59 5.78 -14.43
N GLY A 53 10.70 5.54 -13.46
CA GLY A 53 10.96 5.73 -12.03
C GLY A 53 10.52 7.09 -11.47
N GLN A 54 10.02 7.99 -12.30
CA GLN A 54 9.45 9.27 -11.87
C GLN A 54 7.98 9.11 -11.43
N PRO A 55 7.51 9.92 -10.46
CA PRO A 55 6.13 9.85 -10.00
C PRO A 55 5.20 10.50 -11.03
N VAL A 56 3.96 9.99 -11.12
CA VAL A 56 2.91 10.53 -12.01
C VAL A 56 2.14 11.68 -11.36
N ARG A 57 2.46 12.00 -10.09
CA ARG A 57 1.83 13.04 -9.28
C ARG A 57 2.88 13.76 -8.44
N SER A 58 2.68 15.05 -8.18
CA SER A 58 3.48 15.75 -7.17
C SER A 58 3.12 15.26 -5.77
N CYS A 59 4.06 15.40 -4.83
CA CYS A 59 3.87 14.99 -3.43
C CYS A 59 2.65 15.69 -2.81
N GLU A 60 2.57 17.00 -2.97
CA GLU A 60 1.53 17.86 -2.39
C GLU A 60 0.14 17.47 -2.90
N SER A 61 0.05 16.99 -4.14
CA SER A 61 -1.23 16.56 -4.73
C SER A 61 -1.85 15.36 -4.03
N LEU A 62 -1.08 14.58 -3.25
CA LEU A 62 -1.58 13.40 -2.54
C LEU A 62 -2.56 13.78 -1.41
N THR A 63 -2.55 15.03 -0.94
CA THR A 63 -3.55 15.57 0.00
C THR A 63 -4.99 15.49 -0.55
N ALA A 64 -5.15 15.44 -1.88
CA ALA A 64 -6.44 15.27 -2.53
C ALA A 64 -6.93 13.81 -2.61
N LEU A 65 -6.13 12.83 -2.17
CA LEU A 65 -6.57 11.43 -2.16
C LEU A 65 -7.74 11.21 -1.19
N ARG A 66 -8.68 10.37 -1.61
CA ARG A 66 -9.87 10.02 -0.85
C ARG A 66 -10.00 8.50 -0.80
N PHE A 67 -10.41 8.00 0.36
CA PHE A 67 -10.64 6.58 0.59
C PHE A 67 -12.12 6.37 0.98
N PRO A 68 -12.78 5.32 0.44
CA PRO A 68 -14.20 5.07 0.72
C PRO A 68 -14.53 4.78 2.19
N ASP A 69 -13.55 4.34 2.97
CA ASP A 69 -13.71 3.99 4.39
C ASP A 69 -13.57 5.20 5.34
N GLY A 70 -13.41 6.41 4.81
CA GLY A 70 -13.22 7.62 5.62
C GLY A 70 -11.77 7.87 6.04
N THR A 71 -10.80 7.09 5.55
CA THR A 71 -9.38 7.43 5.70
C THR A 71 -9.08 8.77 5.02
N THR A 72 -8.33 9.64 5.70
CA THR A 72 -7.97 10.96 5.18
C THR A 72 -6.45 11.14 5.12
N VAL A 73 -5.97 11.84 4.09
CA VAL A 73 -4.58 12.32 4.03
C VAL A 73 -4.53 13.65 4.77
N THR A 74 -3.79 13.70 5.87
CA THR A 74 -3.70 14.89 6.74
C THR A 74 -2.58 15.82 6.30
N SER A 75 -1.51 15.29 5.72
CA SER A 75 -0.46 16.10 5.09
C SER A 75 0.32 15.30 4.04
N ALA A 76 0.92 16.01 3.09
CA ALA A 76 1.93 15.45 2.20
C ALA A 76 3.02 16.49 1.98
N SER A 77 4.27 16.15 2.27
CA SER A 77 5.41 17.07 2.14
C SER A 77 6.67 16.35 1.69
N GLN A 78 7.45 17.02 0.84
CA GLN A 78 8.69 16.49 0.32
C GLN A 78 9.90 17.00 1.11
N THR A 79 10.85 16.12 1.42
CA THR A 79 12.13 16.51 2.02
C THR A 79 13.06 17.18 1.00
N THR A 80 13.96 18.02 1.49
CA THR A 80 15.04 18.62 0.69
C THR A 80 16.32 17.78 0.67
N THR A 81 16.27 16.57 1.22
CA THR A 81 17.41 15.64 1.26
C THR A 81 17.65 14.98 -0.09
N THR A 82 18.82 14.33 -0.25
CA THR A 82 19.10 13.46 -1.38
C THR A 82 19.27 12.01 -0.88
N PRO A 83 18.44 11.04 -1.32
CA PRO A 83 17.29 11.22 -2.21
C PRO A 83 16.15 12.01 -1.54
N ALA A 84 15.34 12.69 -2.36
CA ALA A 84 14.14 13.37 -1.91
C ALA A 84 13.05 12.35 -1.57
N ILE A 85 12.32 12.59 -0.49
CA ILE A 85 11.29 11.68 0.02
C ILE A 85 9.99 12.48 0.20
N CYS A 86 8.91 12.01 -0.41
CA CYS A 86 7.57 12.47 -0.12
C CYS A 86 7.02 11.71 1.11
N ASN A 87 6.77 12.42 2.21
CA ASN A 87 6.12 11.90 3.40
C ASN A 87 4.64 12.26 3.34
N VAL A 88 3.78 11.25 3.48
CA VAL A 88 2.33 11.37 3.47
C VAL A 88 1.81 10.86 4.80
N GLU A 89 1.14 11.72 5.56
CA GLU A 89 0.49 11.36 6.82
C GLU A 89 -0.99 11.07 6.55
N LEU A 90 -1.51 9.98 7.11
CA LEU A 90 -2.90 9.59 7.00
C LEU A 90 -3.50 9.31 8.38
N LEU A 91 -4.80 9.60 8.49
CA LEU A 91 -5.64 9.21 9.61
C LEU A 91 -6.69 8.20 9.13
N ILE A 92 -6.55 6.97 9.60
CA ILE A 92 -7.52 5.89 9.39
C ILE A 92 -8.54 5.91 10.55
N PRO A 93 -9.83 5.57 10.32
CA PRO A 93 -10.83 5.51 11.37
C PRO A 93 -10.42 4.72 12.61
N GLN A 94 -10.90 5.17 13.77
CA GLN A 94 -10.45 4.78 15.12
C GLN A 94 -9.04 5.29 15.49
N ASN A 95 -8.63 6.44 14.96
CA ASN A 95 -7.41 7.15 15.36
C ASN A 95 -6.09 6.40 15.11
N ILE A 96 -6.02 5.62 14.04
CA ILE A 96 -4.74 5.05 13.59
C ILE A 96 -4.03 6.12 12.75
N HIS A 97 -2.93 6.66 13.27
CA HIS A 97 -2.06 7.55 12.51
C HIS A 97 -1.02 6.70 11.78
N MET A 98 -0.82 6.97 10.50
CA MET A 98 0.18 6.29 9.70
C MET A 98 0.94 7.24 8.81
N ARG A 99 2.18 6.86 8.48
CA ARG A 99 3.03 7.54 7.51
C ARG A 99 3.33 6.63 6.35
N VAL A 100 3.35 7.21 5.15
CA VAL A 100 3.96 6.62 3.96
C VAL A 100 5.13 7.51 3.53
N SER A 101 6.33 6.95 3.42
CA SER A 101 7.51 7.61 2.87
C SER A 101 7.82 7.05 1.49
N LEU A 102 7.82 7.92 0.47
CA LEU A 102 7.98 7.56 -0.93
C LEU A 102 9.24 8.23 -1.48
N PRO A 103 10.24 7.48 -1.97
CA PRO A 103 11.34 8.06 -2.72
C PRO A 103 10.79 8.67 -4.01
N VAL A 104 11.15 9.92 -4.29
CA VAL A 104 10.61 10.66 -5.45
C VAL A 104 11.17 10.09 -6.75
N ASP A 105 12.49 9.98 -6.85
CA ASP A 105 13.17 9.61 -8.11
C ASP A 105 13.84 8.24 -8.08
N THR A 106 13.89 7.60 -6.91
CA THR A 106 14.68 6.39 -6.66
C THR A 106 13.85 5.18 -6.27
N TRP A 107 12.55 5.21 -6.55
CA TRP A 107 11.67 4.09 -6.23
C TRP A 107 12.02 2.84 -7.06
N ASN A 108 12.31 1.74 -6.38
CA ASN A 108 12.74 0.48 -6.99
C ASN A 108 11.59 -0.48 -7.32
N GLY A 109 10.33 0.00 -7.25
CA GLY A 109 9.13 -0.80 -7.50
C GLY A 109 8.69 -1.66 -6.31
N ARG A 110 9.33 -1.54 -5.14
CA ARG A 110 9.03 -2.36 -3.95
C ARG A 110 8.37 -1.55 -2.84
N PHE A 111 7.55 -2.24 -2.05
CA PHE A 111 6.93 -1.72 -0.84
C PHE A 111 7.54 -2.37 0.41
N GLN A 112 7.68 -1.62 1.51
CA GLN A 112 8.10 -2.14 2.80
C GLN A 112 7.16 -1.69 3.93
N GLY A 113 6.52 -2.64 4.62
CA GLY A 113 5.93 -2.40 5.93
C GLY A 113 7.02 -2.35 7.00
N VAL A 114 6.99 -1.34 7.86
CA VAL A 114 7.93 -1.20 8.97
C VAL A 114 7.20 -1.46 10.29
N GLY A 115 7.65 -2.50 11.00
CA GLY A 115 7.09 -2.88 12.29
C GLY A 115 7.59 -1.99 13.44
N GLY A 116 6.78 -1.90 14.49
CA GLY A 116 7.08 -1.09 15.66
C GLY A 116 7.81 -1.82 16.79
N GLY A 117 7.70 -1.28 18.00
CA GLY A 117 8.36 -1.76 19.22
C GLY A 117 7.50 -1.56 20.47
N GLY A 118 7.70 -2.43 21.47
CA GLY A 118 6.93 -2.36 22.72
C GLY A 118 5.43 -2.57 22.48
N PHE A 119 4.60 -1.69 23.01
CA PHE A 119 3.15 -1.69 22.87
C PHE A 119 2.64 -0.78 21.73
N ASN A 120 3.56 -0.25 20.91
CA ASN A 120 3.36 0.84 19.95
C ASN A 120 2.53 2.00 20.54
N GLY A 121 2.30 3.07 19.79
CA GLY A 121 1.99 4.39 20.38
C GLY A 121 2.63 5.55 19.63
N SER A 122 3.44 5.23 18.63
CA SER A 122 4.08 6.19 17.72
C SER A 122 4.38 5.51 16.39
N VAL A 123 4.43 6.29 15.32
CA VAL A 123 4.73 5.81 13.97
C VAL A 123 6.23 5.53 13.82
N PRO A 124 6.65 4.28 13.52
CA PRO A 124 8.05 3.95 13.24
C PRO A 124 8.70 4.76 12.11
N ASP A 125 10.04 4.79 12.07
CA ASP A 125 10.76 5.45 10.98
C ASP A 125 10.62 4.71 9.65
N THR A 126 9.86 5.30 8.73
CA THR A 126 9.70 4.83 7.35
C THR A 126 10.76 5.39 6.40
N GLN A 127 11.43 6.49 6.76
CA GLN A 127 12.34 7.18 5.85
C GLN A 127 13.63 6.40 5.62
N SER A 128 14.13 5.64 6.61
CA SER A 128 15.30 4.77 6.42
C SER A 128 15.10 3.77 5.29
N ALA A 129 13.91 3.17 5.17
CA ALA A 129 13.58 2.29 4.06
C ALA A 129 13.43 3.05 2.74
N ALA A 130 12.78 4.23 2.77
CA ALA A 130 12.61 5.07 1.60
C ALA A 130 13.94 5.54 0.99
N LYS A 131 14.95 5.86 1.80
CA LYS A 131 16.31 6.18 1.34
C LYS A 131 16.96 5.05 0.55
N THR A 132 16.52 3.81 0.73
CA THR A 132 17.01 2.62 0.00
C THR A 132 16.12 2.24 -1.20
N GLY A 133 15.15 3.09 -1.55
CA GLY A 133 14.33 2.95 -2.74
C GLY A 133 12.99 2.23 -2.54
N TYR A 134 12.62 1.86 -1.31
CA TYR A 134 11.29 1.29 -1.02
C TYR A 134 10.25 2.38 -0.84
N ALA A 135 9.01 2.16 -1.28
CA ALA A 135 7.88 2.86 -0.69
C ALA A 135 7.62 2.24 0.69
N ALA A 136 7.65 3.02 1.76
CA ALA A 136 7.61 2.47 3.11
C ALA A 136 6.42 3.00 3.91
N ALA A 137 5.75 2.14 4.69
CA ALA A 137 4.64 2.56 5.53
C ALA A 137 4.70 1.95 6.94
N ALA A 138 4.20 2.70 7.92
CA ALA A 138 4.08 2.28 9.31
C ALA A 138 2.95 3.06 10.01
N SER A 139 2.45 2.56 11.14
CA SER A 139 1.44 3.24 11.94
C SER A 139 1.75 3.21 13.44
N ASP A 140 1.06 4.07 14.19
CA ASP A 140 1.09 4.12 15.66
C ASP A 140 0.34 2.96 16.33
N SER A 141 -0.34 2.13 15.54
CA SER A 141 -1.16 0.99 15.96
C SER A 141 -2.50 1.33 16.63
N GLY A 142 -3.00 2.57 16.45
CA GLY A 142 -4.34 2.99 16.88
C GLY A 142 -4.39 3.82 18.15
N HIS A 143 -3.24 4.16 18.72
CA HIS A 143 -3.13 4.98 19.92
C HIS A 143 -1.81 5.74 19.94
N THR A 144 -1.75 6.80 20.76
CA THR A 144 -0.50 7.51 21.07
C THR A 144 -0.10 7.23 22.51
N ALA A 145 1.10 6.68 22.71
CA ALA A 145 1.63 6.32 24.02
C ALA A 145 3.15 6.09 23.96
N ASP A 146 3.81 6.13 25.12
CA ASP A 146 5.16 5.59 25.26
C ASP A 146 5.15 4.09 24.97
N SER A 147 6.19 3.58 24.32
CA SER A 147 6.25 2.17 23.90
C SER A 147 6.21 1.16 25.05
N SER A 148 6.47 1.58 26.30
CA SER A 148 6.33 0.76 27.50
C SER A 148 4.97 0.86 28.19
N ASP A 149 4.13 1.81 27.78
CA ASP A 149 2.81 2.01 28.35
C ASP A 149 1.78 1.11 27.65
N ALA A 150 1.09 0.31 28.46
CA ALA A 150 0.00 -0.57 28.03
C ALA A 150 -1.35 -0.17 28.66
N SER A 151 -1.43 0.99 29.33
CA SER A 151 -2.64 1.46 30.02
C SER A 151 -3.81 1.67 29.05
N TRP A 152 -3.52 2.00 27.78
CA TRP A 152 -4.50 2.11 26.69
C TRP A 152 -5.29 0.82 26.45
N ALA A 153 -4.74 -0.35 26.80
CA ALA A 153 -5.42 -1.63 26.63
C ALA A 153 -6.53 -1.87 27.68
N TRP A 154 -6.63 -1.00 28.69
CA TRP A 154 -7.57 -1.13 29.79
C TRP A 154 -8.40 0.14 29.99
N SER A 155 -9.65 -0.04 30.41
CA SER A 155 -10.57 1.02 30.83
C SER A 155 -11.23 0.63 32.16
N PRO A 156 -11.89 1.57 32.87
CA PRO A 156 -12.63 1.24 34.09
C PRO A 156 -13.70 0.15 33.93
N THR A 157 -14.20 -0.05 32.70
CA THR A 157 -15.24 -1.03 32.38
C THR A 157 -14.69 -2.34 31.78
N GLY A 158 -13.37 -2.47 31.65
CA GLY A 158 -12.70 -3.69 31.18
C GLY A 158 -11.66 -3.43 30.09
N MET A 159 -11.31 -4.48 29.33
CA MET A 159 -10.36 -4.36 28.23
C MET A 159 -10.89 -3.47 27.10
N ASN A 160 -10.04 -2.59 26.58
CA ASN A 160 -10.36 -1.82 25.37
C ASN A 160 -10.19 -2.68 24.13
N ALA A 161 -11.20 -3.51 23.83
CA ALA A 161 -11.14 -4.50 22.76
C ALA A 161 -10.84 -3.89 21.37
N SER A 162 -11.31 -2.66 21.11
CA SER A 162 -11.05 -1.96 19.83
C SER A 162 -9.56 -1.64 19.67
N LEU A 163 -8.95 -0.97 20.66
CA LEU A 163 -7.52 -0.65 20.62
C LEU A 163 -6.64 -1.90 20.64
N ILE A 164 -7.03 -2.92 21.39
CA ILE A 164 -6.33 -4.21 21.39
C ILE A 164 -6.40 -4.85 20.00
N ASN A 165 -7.54 -4.82 19.32
CA ASN A 165 -7.67 -5.36 17.97
C ASN A 165 -6.82 -4.58 16.95
N ASP A 166 -6.76 -3.26 17.09
CA ASP A 166 -5.92 -2.40 16.24
C ASP A 166 -4.44 -2.73 16.41
N PHE A 167 -3.96 -2.76 17.66
CA PHE A 167 -2.60 -3.16 18.00
C PHE A 167 -2.25 -4.57 17.52
N LEU A 168 -3.17 -5.51 17.70
CA LEU A 168 -2.89 -6.90 17.39
C LEU A 168 -2.89 -7.17 15.90
N SER A 169 -3.81 -6.59 15.12
CA SER A 169 -4.01 -7.00 13.73
C SER A 169 -4.57 -5.93 12.79
N ARG A 170 -5.61 -5.17 13.16
CA ARG A 170 -6.32 -4.34 12.17
C ARG A 170 -5.45 -3.21 11.64
N ALA A 171 -4.73 -2.50 12.53
CA ALA A 171 -3.90 -1.38 12.11
C ALA A 171 -2.79 -1.83 11.15
N LEU A 172 -2.26 -3.04 11.34
CA LEU A 172 -1.22 -3.62 10.46
C LEU A 172 -1.74 -3.75 9.02
N HIS A 173 -2.86 -4.44 8.84
CA HIS A 173 -3.47 -4.64 7.52
C HIS A 173 -3.87 -3.32 6.86
N GLU A 174 -4.54 -2.43 7.61
CA GLU A 174 -4.98 -1.13 7.08
C GLU A 174 -3.80 -0.28 6.63
N THR A 175 -2.71 -0.27 7.40
CA THR A 175 -1.45 0.40 7.04
C THR A 175 -0.90 -0.14 5.72
N THR A 176 -0.90 -1.45 5.53
CA THR A 176 -0.45 -2.10 4.29
C THR A 176 -1.30 -1.68 3.10
N VAL A 177 -2.63 -1.82 3.21
CA VAL A 177 -3.56 -1.54 2.12
C VAL A 177 -3.47 -0.06 1.71
N LYS A 178 -3.45 0.85 2.68
CA LYS A 178 -3.41 2.29 2.41
C LYS A 178 -2.04 2.72 1.92
N GLY A 179 -0.96 2.18 2.48
CA GLY A 179 0.40 2.43 2.01
C GLY A 179 0.59 2.05 0.55
N LYS A 180 0.11 0.87 0.14
CA LYS A 180 0.15 0.43 -1.26
C LYS A 180 -0.71 1.30 -2.18
N ALA A 181 -1.89 1.70 -1.73
CA ALA A 181 -2.78 2.57 -2.51
C ALA A 181 -2.16 3.98 -2.73
N VAL A 182 -1.57 4.58 -1.70
CA VAL A 182 -0.83 5.85 -1.83
C VAL A 182 0.36 5.69 -2.77
N THR A 183 1.11 4.60 -2.63
CA THR A 183 2.25 4.27 -3.52
C THR A 183 1.82 4.19 -4.98
N GLN A 184 0.71 3.49 -5.25
CA GLN A 184 0.17 3.36 -6.60
C GLN A 184 -0.31 4.71 -7.14
N ALA A 185 -0.96 5.53 -6.33
CA ALA A 185 -1.41 6.85 -6.74
C ALA A 185 -0.23 7.77 -7.09
N PHE A 186 0.85 7.72 -6.32
CA PHE A 186 2.03 8.57 -6.52
C PHE A 186 2.87 8.14 -7.73
N SER A 187 3.13 6.83 -7.85
CA SER A 187 4.02 6.29 -8.89
C SER A 187 3.31 5.86 -10.18
N GLY A 188 1.97 5.80 -10.17
CA GLY A 188 1.16 5.29 -11.26
C GLY A 188 1.23 3.77 -11.43
N LYS A 189 1.96 3.05 -10.55
CA LYS A 189 2.14 1.61 -10.60
C LYS A 189 2.00 1.00 -9.22
N SER A 190 1.32 -0.13 -9.11
CA SER A 190 1.31 -0.89 -7.86
C SER A 190 2.71 -1.47 -7.57
N PRO A 191 3.11 -1.63 -6.31
CA PRO A 191 4.35 -2.32 -5.96
C PRO A 191 4.40 -3.71 -6.61
N THR A 192 5.55 -4.07 -7.20
CA THR A 192 5.76 -5.39 -7.78
C THR A 192 5.99 -6.45 -6.70
N TYR A 193 6.69 -6.07 -5.64
CA TYR A 193 6.90 -6.89 -4.44
C TYR A 193 6.71 -6.05 -3.18
N SER A 194 6.26 -6.70 -2.11
CA SER A 194 5.99 -6.11 -0.82
C SER A 194 6.70 -6.90 0.27
N TYR A 195 7.45 -6.23 1.14
CA TYR A 195 8.20 -6.86 2.22
C TYR A 195 7.81 -6.31 3.59
N TRP A 196 7.93 -7.11 4.63
CA TRP A 196 7.85 -6.65 6.02
C TRP A 196 9.22 -6.66 6.67
N ASN A 197 9.53 -5.63 7.46
CA ASN A 197 10.71 -5.57 8.31
C ASN A 197 10.35 -5.08 9.71
N GLY A 198 10.55 -5.93 10.72
CA GLY A 198 10.31 -5.55 12.12
C GLY A 198 11.04 -6.44 13.12
N CYS A 199 11.29 -5.89 14.31
CA CYS A 199 11.96 -6.59 15.42
C CYS A 199 11.13 -6.48 16.71
N SER A 200 11.22 -7.48 17.61
CA SER A 200 10.44 -7.49 18.86
C SER A 200 8.93 -7.49 18.61
N ASN A 201 8.21 -6.44 19.00
CA ASN A 201 6.81 -6.27 18.64
C ASN A 201 6.62 -6.22 17.12
N GLY A 202 7.49 -5.52 16.37
CA GLY A 202 7.50 -5.55 14.91
C GLY A 202 7.74 -6.94 14.32
N GLY A 203 8.43 -7.81 15.05
CA GLY A 203 8.52 -9.23 14.69
C GLY A 203 7.17 -9.92 14.87
N ARG A 204 6.51 -9.75 16.02
CA ARG A 204 5.15 -10.27 16.27
C ARG A 204 4.17 -9.80 15.19
N GLU A 205 4.19 -8.51 14.84
CA GLU A 205 3.35 -7.91 13.80
C GLU A 205 3.56 -8.55 12.43
N GLY A 206 4.81 -8.68 11.97
CA GLY A 206 5.09 -9.35 10.70
C GLY A 206 4.59 -10.80 10.68
N LEU A 207 4.59 -11.45 11.83
CA LEU A 207 4.10 -12.82 11.93
C LEU A 207 2.58 -12.93 12.07
N GLN A 208 1.93 -11.87 12.56
CA GLN A 208 0.49 -11.72 12.47
C GLN A 208 0.08 -11.53 11.01
N GLU A 209 0.77 -10.65 10.28
CA GLU A 209 0.56 -10.44 8.83
C GLU A 209 0.68 -11.77 8.07
N ALA A 210 1.73 -12.55 8.32
CA ALA A 210 1.91 -13.86 7.71
C ALA A 210 0.74 -14.83 7.94
N GLN A 211 0.11 -14.78 9.12
CA GLN A 211 -0.95 -15.72 9.52
C GLN A 211 -2.34 -15.26 9.11
N ALA A 212 -2.64 -13.97 9.25
CA ALA A 212 -3.97 -13.42 9.06
C ALA A 212 -4.16 -12.78 7.68
N GLN A 213 -3.08 -12.22 7.10
CA GLN A 213 -3.10 -11.50 5.83
C GLN A 213 -2.01 -12.04 4.89
N PRO A 214 -2.05 -13.32 4.48
CA PRO A 214 -0.97 -13.97 3.74
C PRO A 214 -0.70 -13.36 2.35
N ARG A 215 -1.51 -12.40 1.89
CA ARG A 215 -1.36 -11.68 0.62
C ARG A 215 -0.79 -10.26 0.78
N ASP A 216 -0.55 -9.83 2.01
CA ASP A 216 -0.05 -8.48 2.27
C ASP A 216 1.45 -8.35 1.97
N TYR A 217 2.22 -9.43 2.08
CA TYR A 217 3.67 -9.40 1.86
C TYR A 217 4.19 -10.67 1.16
N ASP A 218 5.11 -10.48 0.23
CA ASP A 218 5.83 -11.54 -0.47
C ASP A 218 7.02 -12.08 0.35
N GLY A 219 7.51 -11.30 1.31
CA GLY A 219 8.59 -11.71 2.21
C GLY A 219 8.54 -10.98 3.55
N ILE A 220 8.82 -11.68 4.64
CA ILE A 220 8.69 -11.16 6.00
C ILE A 220 9.99 -11.40 6.77
N LEU A 221 10.67 -10.31 7.14
CA LEU A 221 11.77 -10.32 8.07
C LEU A 221 11.24 -10.02 9.48
N ALA A 222 11.07 -11.07 10.29
CA ALA A 222 10.56 -10.98 11.65
C ALA A 222 11.65 -11.28 12.69
N GLY A 223 12.34 -10.22 13.14
CA GLY A 223 13.41 -10.30 14.15
C GLY A 223 12.87 -10.43 15.57
N ALA A 224 13.54 -11.25 16.40
CA ALA A 224 13.27 -11.44 17.84
C ALA A 224 11.78 -11.36 18.24
N PRO A 225 10.88 -12.09 17.58
CA PRO A 225 9.47 -11.76 17.62
C PRO A 225 8.84 -11.97 18.99
N ALA A 226 8.11 -10.95 19.48
CA ALA A 226 7.41 -10.92 20.76
C ALA A 226 6.15 -11.80 20.77
N ARG A 227 6.31 -13.08 20.41
CA ARG A 227 5.26 -14.09 20.46
C ARG A 227 5.21 -14.74 21.82
N ARG A 228 4.04 -15.27 22.19
CA ARG A 228 3.91 -16.20 23.31
C ARG A 228 4.83 -17.38 23.05
N ARG A 229 5.93 -17.47 23.79
CA ARG A 229 6.63 -18.74 24.00
C ARG A 229 5.67 -19.60 24.83
N SER A 230 5.21 -20.73 24.29
CA SER A 230 4.68 -21.77 25.16
C SER A 230 5.74 -22.01 26.23
N ARG A 231 5.34 -21.95 27.52
CA ARG A 231 6.24 -22.14 28.65
C ARG A 231 6.95 -23.47 28.42
N ARG A 232 8.24 -23.45 28.07
CA ARG A 232 9.06 -24.64 28.16
C ARG A 232 9.32 -24.86 29.64
N THR A 233 8.37 -25.47 30.35
CA THR A 233 8.65 -26.15 31.61
C THR A 233 9.60 -27.29 31.27
N GLY A 234 10.88 -26.95 31.26
CA GLY A 234 11.95 -27.82 30.76
C GLY A 234 13.29 -27.34 31.27
N SER A 235 13.34 -26.95 32.55
CA SER A 235 14.52 -27.24 33.36
C SER A 235 14.46 -28.74 33.66
N SER A 236 15.09 -29.54 32.81
CA SER A 236 15.41 -30.91 33.19
C SER A 236 16.24 -30.82 34.47
N PRO A 237 15.87 -31.50 35.57
CA PRO A 237 16.74 -31.58 36.73
C PRO A 237 18.04 -32.21 36.23
N ARG A 238 19.17 -31.53 36.42
CA ARG A 238 20.47 -32.20 36.29
C ARG A 238 20.46 -33.31 37.33
N ARG A 239 20.29 -34.55 36.87
CA ARG A 239 20.42 -35.73 37.71
C ARG A 239 21.92 -35.88 37.97
N SER A 240 22.39 -35.29 39.07
CA SER A 240 23.71 -35.57 39.62
C SER A 240 23.67 -37.00 40.16
N GLY A 241 24.08 -37.96 39.33
CA GLY A 241 24.42 -39.30 39.80
C GLY A 241 25.70 -39.26 40.64
N PRO A 242 25.82 -40.10 41.67
CA PRO A 242 27.03 -40.15 42.49
C PRO A 242 28.20 -40.68 41.64
N ARG A 243 29.34 -40.00 41.73
CA ARG A 243 30.61 -40.56 41.22
C ARG A 243 31.06 -41.60 42.23
N SER A 244 31.17 -42.84 41.75
CA SER A 244 31.93 -43.94 42.36
C SER A 244 33.39 -43.58 42.53
#